data_AF-A0A968KTM9-F1
#
_entry.id   AF-A0A968KTM9-F1
#
_cell.length_a   1.000
_cell.length_b   1.000
_cell.length_c   1.000
_cell.angle_alpha   90.00
_cell.angle_beta   90.00
_cell.angle_gamma   90.00
#
_symmetry.space_group_name_H-M   'P 1'
#
loop_
_entity.id
_entity.type
_entity.pdbx_description
1 polymer ?
#
loop_
_entity_poly.entity_id
_entity_poly.type
_entity_poly.pdbx_seq_one_letter_code
_entity_poly.pdbx_strand_id
1 'polypeptide(L)'
;MLKLNGLNDLEKIEELIAFAERLDDISDMVFLVYAVQHATELMSNIRVDERIDNSKKENLESQIAYQWGRIYFYTENWEESEFYLEESMRFSTQEFFIRRSILRLISVYIEQERFDRALTASYRLLERDISNLQRYNVLLKQAYIHRMLMDAPRAKESASRALRLATESLDANGFDAMLELGHIEVLAGNPSQAKSWWEEAYREAIIRSSNQIAAQTMYNLAVLSQSLGYRNDAYEYAQRALLHIAGEQRDSLFSDIHFFLADYYLEQGIYHEAFAFLKLAQQAQQRVLESRRQIDQWTMNINSLQDSNEVALMKAVRKWQIQRIISMIQLVFIFILVFLLFFFFRKNWEAQSQQRIATLAYKSLTKRISQSRGSLQTQIAEMLSGNYSFGIIVLSIKNIATIKKKEDSAFILELALEGLKNSILQQYNQLSETHLSLEYQLVFLYFNEHNMKEFETIQELLPKHFQFLWQNKPITLDIGYHAYHYNHEGGSGARELLAQWIGEVTND
;
A
#
# COMPACT_ATOMS: atom_id res chain seq x y z
N MET A 1 -21.00 -2.45 -7.30
CA MET A 1 -19.99 -1.44 -6.91
C MET A 1 -20.20 -1.14 -5.43
N LEU A 2 -19.28 -1.59 -4.58
CA LEU A 2 -19.34 -1.38 -3.12
C LEU A 2 -19.39 0.13 -2.80
N LYS A 3 -20.22 0.54 -1.84
CA LYS A 3 -20.29 1.92 -1.35
C LYS A 3 -19.08 2.24 -0.45
N LEU A 4 -17.87 2.20 -1.00
CA LEU A 4 -16.64 2.48 -0.25
C LEU A 4 -16.34 3.98 -0.13
N ASN A 5 -17.02 4.82 -0.91
CA ASN A 5 -16.82 6.26 -0.90
C ASN A 5 -17.31 6.87 0.41
N GLY A 6 -16.45 7.65 1.07
CA GLY A 6 -16.75 8.31 2.34
C GLY A 6 -16.41 7.50 3.59
N LEU A 7 -16.06 6.22 3.44
CA LEU A 7 -15.57 5.38 4.53
C LEU A 7 -14.08 5.65 4.81
N ASN A 8 -13.67 5.53 6.07
CA ASN A 8 -12.26 5.48 6.43
C ASN A 8 -11.65 4.10 6.06
N ASP A 9 -10.32 3.96 6.12
CA ASP A 9 -9.67 2.72 5.68
C ASP A 9 -10.04 1.50 6.53
N LEU A 10 -10.32 1.68 7.82
CA LEU A 10 -10.78 0.61 8.71
C LEU A 10 -12.16 0.10 8.27
N GLU A 11 -13.11 1.01 8.08
CA GLU A 11 -14.48 0.71 7.63
C GLU A 11 -14.48 0.05 6.25
N LYS A 12 -13.60 0.50 5.34
CA LYS A 12 -13.46 -0.14 4.01
C LYS A 12 -13.00 -1.59 4.13
N ILE A 13 -12.01 -1.88 4.97
CA ILE A 13 -11.53 -3.25 5.17
C ILE A 13 -12.65 -4.12 5.74
N GLU A 14 -13.38 -3.63 6.74
CA GLU A 14 -14.51 -4.36 7.33
C GLU A 14 -15.60 -4.67 6.29
N GLU A 15 -15.97 -3.70 5.45
CA GLU A 15 -16.93 -3.89 4.35
C GLU A 15 -16.42 -4.86 3.28
N LEU A 16 -15.13 -4.81 2.93
CA LEU A 16 -14.51 -5.72 1.97
C LEU A 16 -14.46 -7.15 2.50
N ILE A 17 -14.13 -7.35 3.78
CA ILE A 17 -14.15 -8.66 4.44
C ILE A 17 -15.60 -9.19 4.51
N ALA A 18 -16.56 -8.38 4.96
CA ALA A 18 -17.96 -8.77 5.01
C ALA A 18 -18.54 -9.07 3.62
N PHE A 19 -18.05 -8.41 2.58
CA PHE A 19 -18.36 -8.75 1.20
C PHE A 19 -17.74 -10.10 0.81
N ALA A 20 -16.45 -10.34 1.07
CA ALA A 20 -15.77 -11.61 0.82
C ALA A 20 -16.41 -12.80 1.57
N GLU A 21 -16.94 -12.58 2.77
CA GLU A 21 -17.65 -13.62 3.54
C GLU A 21 -18.98 -14.07 2.93
N ARG A 22 -19.60 -13.23 2.08
CA ARG A 22 -20.84 -13.57 1.37
C ARG A 22 -20.62 -14.33 0.07
N LEU A 23 -19.38 -14.37 -0.42
CA LEU A 23 -19.01 -15.08 -1.64
C LEU A 23 -18.59 -16.49 -1.25
N ASP A 24 -19.40 -17.49 -1.61
CA ASP A 24 -19.17 -18.90 -1.26
C ASP A 24 -18.84 -19.78 -2.47
N ASP A 25 -19.04 -19.27 -3.69
CA ASP A 25 -18.89 -20.04 -4.93
C ASP A 25 -17.65 -19.65 -5.73
N ILE A 26 -17.12 -20.61 -6.47
CA ILE A 26 -16.00 -20.45 -7.41
C ILE A 26 -16.34 -19.39 -8.47
N SER A 27 -17.61 -19.29 -8.87
CA SER A 27 -18.09 -18.29 -9.83
C SER A 27 -17.84 -16.84 -9.40
N ASP A 28 -17.71 -16.59 -8.09
CA ASP A 28 -17.45 -15.27 -7.52
C ASP A 28 -15.96 -15.00 -7.21
N MET A 29 -15.06 -15.91 -7.62
CA MET A 29 -13.63 -15.85 -7.26
C MET A 29 -12.98 -14.51 -7.63
N VAL A 30 -13.34 -13.91 -8.77
CA VAL A 30 -12.78 -12.60 -9.19
C VAL A 30 -13.14 -11.50 -8.17
N PHE A 31 -14.37 -11.48 -7.67
CA PHE A 31 -14.81 -10.51 -6.68
C PHE A 31 -14.20 -10.79 -5.31
N LEU A 32 -14.04 -12.06 -4.96
CA LEU A 32 -13.38 -12.48 -3.73
C LEU A 32 -11.91 -12.01 -3.71
N VAL A 33 -11.15 -12.32 -4.77
CA VAL A 33 -9.75 -11.89 -4.93
C VAL A 33 -9.65 -10.37 -4.88
N TYR A 34 -10.48 -9.66 -5.63
CA TYR A 34 -10.50 -8.20 -5.61
C TYR A 34 -10.71 -7.64 -4.20
N ALA A 35 -11.70 -8.16 -3.47
CA ALA A 35 -12.04 -7.67 -2.15
C ALA A 35 -10.92 -7.89 -1.14
N VAL A 36 -10.36 -9.11 -1.12
CA VAL A 36 -9.29 -9.50 -0.20
C VAL A 36 -7.99 -8.78 -0.54
N GLN A 37 -7.69 -8.58 -1.82
CA GLN A 37 -6.52 -7.83 -2.28
C GLN A 37 -6.60 -6.36 -1.83
N HIS A 38 -7.72 -5.68 -2.08
CA HIS A 38 -7.91 -4.30 -1.63
C HIS A 38 -7.87 -4.17 -0.10
N ALA A 39 -8.45 -5.13 0.63
CA ALA A 39 -8.36 -5.16 2.09
C ALA A 39 -6.90 -5.28 2.57
N THR A 40 -6.11 -6.12 1.90
CA THR A 40 -4.67 -6.32 2.18
C THR A 40 -3.86 -5.05 1.95
N GLU A 41 -4.13 -4.32 0.85
CA GLU A 41 -3.47 -3.06 0.54
C GLU A 41 -3.77 -1.98 1.60
N LEU A 42 -5.04 -1.82 1.97
CA LEU A 42 -5.46 -0.88 3.01
C LEU A 42 -4.90 -1.23 4.39
N MET A 43 -4.69 -2.52 4.67
CA MET A 43 -4.14 -2.99 5.95
C MET A 43 -2.76 -2.39 6.24
N SER A 44 -1.97 -2.07 5.21
CA SER A 44 -0.65 -1.42 5.38
C SER A 44 -0.77 -0.04 6.07
N ASN A 45 -1.81 0.73 5.78
CA ASN A 45 -2.10 2.01 6.44
C ASN A 45 -2.58 1.79 7.88
N ILE A 46 -3.43 0.78 8.10
CA ILE A 46 -3.97 0.45 9.42
C ILE A 46 -2.88 -0.02 10.38
N ARG A 47 -1.89 -0.78 9.90
CA ARG A 47 -0.76 -1.25 10.72
C ARG A 47 -0.03 -0.11 11.43
N VAL A 48 0.24 0.98 10.71
CA VAL A 48 0.98 2.14 11.22
C VAL A 48 0.11 3.15 11.98
N ASP A 49 -1.22 3.04 11.93
CA ASP A 49 -2.12 3.95 12.65
C ASP A 49 -2.14 3.60 14.15
N GLU A 50 -1.46 4.41 14.97
CA GLU A 50 -1.37 4.23 16.43
C GLU A 50 -2.71 4.42 17.15
N ARG A 51 -3.73 4.99 16.49
CA ARG A 51 -5.06 5.20 17.08
C ARG A 51 -5.90 3.92 17.11
N ILE A 52 -5.54 2.93 16.31
CA ILE A 52 -6.26 1.66 16.22
C ILE A 52 -5.60 0.66 17.17
N ASP A 53 -6.42 0.03 18.01
CA ASP A 53 -5.94 -0.96 18.97
C ASP A 53 -5.30 -2.18 18.27
N ASN A 54 -4.21 -2.70 18.85
CA ASN A 54 -3.48 -3.82 18.26
C ASN A 54 -4.34 -5.09 18.12
N SER A 55 -5.23 -5.38 19.08
CA SER A 55 -6.11 -6.54 18.98
C SER A 55 -7.08 -6.44 17.81
N LYS A 56 -7.51 -5.21 17.47
CA LYS A 56 -8.35 -4.96 16.31
C LYS A 56 -7.57 -5.16 15.02
N LYS A 57 -6.31 -4.73 14.96
CA LYS A 57 -5.42 -4.95 13.81
C LYS A 57 -5.21 -6.44 13.57
N GLU A 58 -4.80 -7.18 14.60
CA GLU A 58 -4.58 -8.64 14.54
C GLU A 58 -5.86 -9.38 14.10
N ASN A 59 -7.03 -8.95 14.59
CA ASN A 59 -8.29 -9.56 14.16
C ASN A 59 -8.62 -9.32 12.67
N LEU A 60 -8.27 -8.16 12.12
CA LEU A 60 -8.43 -7.89 10.68
C LEU A 60 -7.43 -8.70 9.85
N GLU A 61 -6.19 -8.81 10.32
CA GLU A 61 -5.16 -9.63 9.67
C GLU A 61 -5.55 -11.10 9.64
N SER A 62 -6.06 -11.61 10.77
CA SER A 62 -6.60 -12.97 10.87
C SER A 62 -7.70 -13.22 9.84
N GLN A 63 -8.65 -12.29 9.70
CA GLN A 63 -9.73 -12.38 8.73
C GLN A 63 -9.23 -12.33 7.29
N ILE A 64 -8.33 -11.40 6.96
CA ILE A 64 -7.74 -11.28 5.62
C ILE A 64 -6.97 -12.57 5.28
N ALA A 65 -6.17 -13.08 6.22
CA ALA A 65 -5.43 -14.33 6.05
C ALA A 65 -6.37 -15.53 5.83
N TYR A 66 -7.47 -15.63 6.59
CA TYR A 66 -8.46 -16.68 6.36
C TYR A 66 -9.05 -16.62 4.94
N GLN A 67 -9.35 -15.42 4.43
CA GLN A 67 -9.88 -15.27 3.07
C GLN A 67 -8.84 -15.62 1.99
N TRP A 68 -7.57 -15.25 2.17
CA TRP A 68 -6.48 -15.72 1.29
C TRP A 68 -6.36 -17.24 1.31
N GLY A 69 -6.41 -17.84 2.51
CA GLY A 69 -6.42 -19.30 2.66
C GLY A 69 -7.56 -19.97 1.89
N ARG A 70 -8.76 -19.35 1.86
CA ARG A 70 -9.89 -19.81 1.03
C ARG A 70 -9.62 -19.65 -0.47
N ILE A 71 -9.12 -18.50 -0.90
CA ILE A 71 -8.80 -18.26 -2.32
C ILE A 71 -7.84 -19.33 -2.81
N TYR A 72 -6.74 -19.56 -2.10
CA TYR A 72 -5.74 -20.55 -2.48
C TYR A 72 -6.25 -21.99 -2.44
N PHE A 73 -7.18 -22.29 -1.52
CA PHE A 73 -7.87 -23.57 -1.53
C PHE A 73 -8.66 -23.76 -2.83
N TYR A 74 -9.40 -22.75 -3.29
CA TYR A 74 -10.18 -22.85 -4.52
C TYR A 74 -9.32 -22.86 -5.79
N THR A 75 -8.10 -22.32 -5.74
CA THR A 75 -7.13 -22.37 -6.86
C THR A 75 -6.21 -23.59 -6.80
N GLU A 76 -6.51 -24.58 -5.95
CA GLU A 76 -5.69 -25.79 -5.75
C GLU A 76 -4.22 -25.50 -5.35
N ASN A 77 -3.93 -24.32 -4.78
CA ASN A 77 -2.61 -23.99 -4.24
C ASN A 77 -2.56 -24.32 -2.75
N TRP A 78 -2.39 -25.60 -2.46
CA TRP A 78 -2.54 -26.14 -1.11
C TRP A 78 -1.51 -25.62 -0.10
N GLU A 79 -0.28 -25.37 -0.54
CA GLU A 79 0.81 -24.88 0.33
C GLU A 79 0.53 -23.45 0.83
N GLU A 80 0.15 -22.55 -0.09
CA GLU A 80 -0.25 -21.19 0.28
C GLU A 80 -1.54 -21.20 1.10
N SER A 81 -2.50 -22.07 0.76
CA SER A 81 -3.70 -22.24 1.56
C SER A 81 -3.39 -22.63 3.01
N GLU A 82 -2.51 -23.61 3.22
CA GLU A 82 -2.03 -24.02 4.54
C GLU A 82 -1.40 -22.84 5.29
N PHE A 83 -0.44 -22.15 4.65
CA PHE A 83 0.27 -21.01 5.24
C PHE A 83 -0.69 -19.92 5.74
N TYR A 84 -1.59 -19.45 4.89
CA TYR A 84 -2.52 -18.37 5.23
C TYR A 84 -3.56 -18.78 6.28
N LEU A 85 -3.98 -20.05 6.30
CA LEU A 85 -4.89 -20.54 7.35
C LEU A 85 -4.18 -20.69 8.71
N GLU A 86 -2.88 -21.03 8.72
CA GLU A 86 -2.07 -21.02 9.94
C GLU A 86 -1.83 -19.60 10.46
N GLU A 87 -1.50 -18.65 9.60
CA GLU A 87 -1.37 -17.23 9.97
C GLU A 87 -2.70 -16.66 10.47
N SER A 88 -3.82 -17.04 9.85
CA SER A 88 -5.16 -16.70 10.36
C SER A 88 -5.36 -17.11 11.82
N MET A 89 -4.99 -18.35 12.17
CA MET A 89 -5.09 -18.83 13.55
C MET A 89 -4.11 -18.12 14.48
N ARG A 90 -2.92 -17.77 13.99
CA ARG A 90 -1.88 -17.11 14.78
C ARG A 90 -2.28 -15.71 15.22
N PHE A 91 -2.92 -14.94 14.33
CA PHE A 91 -3.39 -13.58 14.63
C PHE A 91 -4.76 -13.55 15.30
N SER A 92 -5.53 -14.63 15.25
CA SER A 92 -6.87 -14.62 15.82
C SER A 92 -6.87 -14.81 17.33
N THR A 93 -7.48 -13.86 18.04
CA THR A 93 -7.96 -14.08 19.41
C THR A 93 -9.39 -14.61 19.45
N GLN A 94 -10.07 -14.65 18.29
CA GLN A 94 -11.46 -15.05 18.19
C GLN A 94 -11.59 -16.54 17.87
N GLU A 95 -12.16 -17.28 18.82
CA GLU A 95 -12.40 -18.72 18.71
C GLU A 95 -13.20 -19.12 17.45
N PHE A 96 -14.03 -18.22 16.93
CA PHE A 96 -14.75 -18.43 15.67
C PHE A 96 -13.82 -18.62 14.46
N PHE A 97 -12.85 -17.73 14.24
CA PHE A 97 -11.94 -17.81 13.09
C PHE A 97 -10.93 -18.93 13.23
N ILE A 98 -10.49 -19.23 14.46
CA ILE A 98 -9.66 -20.41 14.73
C ILE A 98 -10.39 -21.69 14.28
N ARG A 99 -11.65 -21.88 14.69
CA ARG A 99 -12.46 -23.04 14.29
C ARG A 99 -12.65 -23.15 12.78
N ARG A 100 -12.96 -22.03 12.09
CA ARG A 100 -13.11 -22.02 10.62
C ARG A 100 -11.80 -22.35 9.90
N SER A 101 -10.68 -21.83 10.38
CA SER A 101 -9.36 -22.08 9.80
C SER A 101 -8.96 -23.54 9.96
N ILE A 102 -9.16 -24.13 11.16
CA ILE A 102 -8.92 -25.57 11.37
C ILE A 102 -9.82 -26.42 10.45
N LEU A 103 -11.10 -26.09 10.35
CA LEU A 103 -12.04 -26.87 9.51
C LEU A 103 -11.60 -26.89 8.04
N ARG A 104 -11.07 -25.77 7.54
CA ARG A 104 -10.52 -25.67 6.18
C ARG A 104 -9.17 -26.37 6.05
N LEU A 105 -8.28 -26.25 7.03
CA LEU A 105 -7.00 -26.97 7.06
C LEU A 105 -7.18 -28.49 7.00
N ILE A 106 -8.22 -29.04 7.65
CA ILE A 106 -8.53 -30.48 7.51
C ILE A 106 -8.77 -30.82 6.04
N SER A 107 -9.48 -29.98 5.27
CA SER A 107 -9.64 -30.20 3.83
C SER A 107 -8.33 -30.07 3.07
N VAL A 108 -7.53 -29.02 3.32
CA VAL A 108 -6.22 -28.84 2.68
C VAL A 108 -5.34 -30.08 2.90
N TYR A 109 -5.28 -30.60 4.12
CA TYR A 109 -4.51 -31.80 4.43
C TYR A 109 -5.05 -33.06 3.77
N ILE A 110 -6.37 -33.17 3.58
CA ILE A 110 -6.96 -34.28 2.82
C ILE A 110 -6.55 -34.21 1.34
N GLU A 111 -6.64 -33.04 0.71
CA GLU A 111 -6.26 -32.85 -0.70
C GLU A 111 -4.75 -33.10 -0.94
N GLN A 112 -3.91 -32.82 0.07
CA GLN A 112 -2.47 -33.13 0.05
C GLN A 112 -2.16 -34.59 0.45
N GLU A 113 -3.17 -35.42 0.72
CA GLU A 113 -3.03 -36.80 1.23
C GLU A 113 -2.25 -36.91 2.58
N ARG A 114 -2.18 -35.82 3.35
CA ARG A 114 -1.52 -35.75 4.67
C ARG A 114 -2.49 -36.12 5.80
N PHE A 115 -2.94 -37.36 5.76
CA PHE A 115 -4.00 -37.89 6.60
C PHE A 115 -3.71 -37.81 8.11
N ASP A 116 -2.45 -37.90 8.54
CA ASP A 116 -2.03 -37.77 9.94
C ASP A 116 -2.27 -36.33 10.48
N ARG A 117 -1.94 -35.32 9.67
CA ARG A 117 -2.20 -33.91 10.00
C ARG A 117 -3.69 -33.61 9.99
N ALA A 118 -4.41 -34.13 8.98
CA ALA A 118 -5.86 -34.01 8.90
C ALA A 118 -6.56 -34.59 10.15
N LEU A 119 -6.14 -35.77 10.60
CA LEU A 119 -6.66 -36.38 11.82
C LEU A 119 -6.33 -35.55 13.07
N THR A 120 -5.08 -35.10 13.21
CA THR A 120 -4.67 -34.28 14.34
C THR A 120 -5.47 -32.97 14.42
N ALA A 121 -5.65 -32.28 13.29
CA ALA A 121 -6.50 -31.08 13.19
C ALA A 121 -7.96 -31.39 13.52
N SER A 122 -8.49 -32.53 13.06
CA SER A 122 -9.86 -32.95 13.35
C SER A 122 -10.12 -33.24 14.82
N TYR A 123 -9.21 -33.92 15.52
CA TYR A 123 -9.34 -34.16 16.97
C TYR A 123 -9.28 -32.85 17.75
N ARG A 124 -8.32 -31.97 17.42
CA ARG A 124 -8.22 -30.62 18.02
C ARG A 124 -9.48 -29.79 17.82
N LEU A 125 -10.19 -29.95 16.69
CA LEU A 125 -11.45 -29.24 16.44
C LEU A 125 -12.62 -29.85 17.21
N LEU A 126 -12.67 -31.18 17.36
CA LEU A 126 -13.74 -31.89 18.09
C LEU A 126 -13.70 -31.64 19.61
N GLU A 127 -12.52 -31.34 20.16
CA GLU A 127 -12.31 -30.92 21.55
C GLU A 127 -12.83 -29.50 21.84
N ARG A 128 -13.04 -28.70 20.79
CA ARG A 128 -13.59 -27.34 20.91
C ARG A 128 -15.12 -27.39 20.97
N ASP A 129 -15.69 -26.33 21.52
CA ASP A 129 -17.11 -26.07 21.36
C ASP A 129 -17.39 -25.79 19.89
N ILE A 130 -18.16 -26.64 19.22
CA ILE A 130 -18.50 -26.52 17.80
C ILE A 130 -19.96 -26.93 17.63
N SER A 131 -20.63 -26.37 16.62
CA SER A 131 -22.03 -26.74 16.36
C SER A 131 -22.15 -28.21 15.97
N ASN A 132 -23.33 -28.81 16.17
CA ASN A 132 -23.58 -30.19 15.75
C ASN A 132 -23.35 -30.40 14.25
N LEU A 133 -23.61 -29.38 13.42
CA LEU A 133 -23.34 -29.41 11.98
C LEU A 133 -21.84 -29.45 11.70
N GLN A 134 -21.03 -28.63 12.39
CA GLN A 134 -19.57 -28.68 12.27
C GLN A 134 -19.04 -30.03 12.74
N ARG A 135 -19.56 -30.56 13.86
CA ARG A 135 -19.17 -31.86 14.41
C ARG A 135 -19.49 -33.00 13.43
N TYR A 136 -20.67 -32.98 12.83
CA TYR A 136 -21.06 -33.90 11.75
C TYR A 136 -20.06 -33.86 10.59
N ASN A 137 -19.75 -32.67 10.06
CA ASN A 137 -18.82 -32.50 8.94
C ASN A 137 -17.41 -33.01 9.28
N VAL A 138 -16.92 -32.76 10.51
CA VAL A 138 -15.60 -33.23 10.94
C VAL A 138 -15.58 -34.76 11.09
N LEU A 139 -16.64 -35.36 11.64
CA LEU A 139 -16.73 -36.81 11.78
C LEU A 139 -16.82 -37.53 10.42
N LEU A 140 -17.51 -36.95 9.44
CA LEU A 140 -17.48 -37.46 8.06
C LEU A 140 -16.07 -37.43 7.48
N LYS A 141 -15.35 -36.31 7.63
CA LYS A 141 -13.95 -36.21 7.19
C LYS A 141 -13.08 -37.24 7.91
N GLN A 142 -13.25 -37.45 9.21
CA GLN A 142 -12.54 -38.51 9.93
C GLN A 142 -12.86 -39.91 9.40
N ALA A 143 -14.13 -40.19 9.07
CA ALA A 143 -14.53 -41.46 8.49
C ALA A 143 -13.84 -41.70 7.14
N TYR A 144 -13.86 -40.70 6.27
CA TYR A 144 -13.14 -40.70 5.00
C TYR A 144 -11.64 -40.95 5.22
N ILE A 145 -10.99 -40.18 6.10
CA ILE A 145 -9.55 -40.31 6.35
C ILE A 145 -9.19 -41.71 6.87
N HIS A 146 -9.94 -42.23 7.86
CA HIS A 146 -9.70 -43.58 8.36
C HIS A 146 -9.92 -44.65 7.28
N ARG A 147 -10.90 -44.46 6.38
CA ARG A 147 -11.11 -45.35 5.23
C ARG A 147 -9.90 -45.32 4.28
N MET A 148 -9.37 -44.14 3.97
CA MET A 148 -8.17 -44.00 3.13
C MET A 148 -6.93 -44.64 3.79
N LEU A 149 -6.86 -44.63 5.12
CA LEU A 149 -5.83 -45.33 5.91
C LEU A 149 -6.11 -46.83 6.10
N MET A 150 -7.15 -47.38 5.46
CA MET A 150 -7.57 -48.78 5.58
C MET A 150 -7.95 -49.20 7.02
N ASP A 151 -8.29 -48.25 7.89
CA ASP A 151 -8.73 -48.47 9.28
C ASP A 151 -10.27 -48.50 9.34
N ALA A 152 -10.84 -49.61 8.85
CA ALA A 152 -12.28 -49.80 8.78
C ALA A 152 -13.00 -49.65 10.15
N PRO A 153 -12.49 -50.17 11.28
CA PRO A 153 -13.14 -49.99 12.58
C PRO A 153 -13.32 -48.53 12.98
N ARG A 154 -12.26 -47.71 12.89
CA ARG A 154 -12.35 -46.28 13.23
C ARG A 154 -13.16 -45.49 12.21
N ALA A 155 -13.06 -45.85 10.93
CA ALA A 155 -13.89 -45.24 9.90
C ALA A 155 -15.38 -45.45 10.19
N LYS A 156 -15.77 -46.68 10.53
CA LYS A 156 -17.13 -47.05 10.88
C LYS A 156 -17.61 -46.35 12.13
N GLU A 157 -16.77 -46.23 13.16
CA GLU A 157 -17.10 -45.49 14.38
C GLU A 157 -17.43 -44.02 14.07
N SER A 158 -16.55 -43.34 13.33
CA SER A 158 -16.72 -41.93 12.95
C SER A 158 -17.96 -41.71 12.08
N ALA A 159 -18.19 -42.55 11.07
CA ALA A 159 -19.37 -42.45 10.21
C ALA A 159 -20.67 -42.73 10.98
N SER A 160 -20.67 -43.71 11.89
CA SER A 160 -21.84 -44.02 12.72
C SER A 160 -22.15 -42.87 13.69
N ARG A 161 -21.13 -42.20 14.24
CA ARG A 161 -21.30 -41.00 15.07
C ARG A 161 -21.85 -39.83 14.25
N ALA A 162 -21.36 -39.63 13.03
CA ALA A 162 -21.90 -38.64 12.11
C ALA A 162 -23.38 -38.92 11.81
N LEU A 163 -23.73 -40.17 11.48
CA LEU A 163 -25.11 -40.56 11.20
C LEU A 163 -26.05 -40.26 12.38
N ARG A 164 -25.67 -40.65 13.61
CA ARG A 164 -26.47 -40.32 14.81
C ARG A 164 -26.66 -38.83 15.00
N LEU A 165 -25.62 -38.02 14.81
CA LEU A 165 -25.76 -36.56 14.91
C LEU A 165 -26.72 -36.01 13.86
N ALA A 166 -26.66 -36.50 12.63
CA ALA A 166 -27.56 -36.08 11.57
C ALA A 166 -29.03 -36.38 11.96
N THR A 167 -29.31 -37.62 12.36
CA THR A 167 -30.68 -38.08 12.61
C THR A 167 -31.26 -37.57 13.94
N GLU A 168 -30.45 -37.50 15.00
CA GLU A 168 -30.92 -37.19 16.34
C GLU A 168 -30.87 -35.69 16.66
N SER A 169 -29.90 -34.96 16.09
CA SER A 169 -29.62 -33.58 16.50
C SER A 169 -29.85 -32.54 15.40
N LEU A 170 -29.75 -32.91 14.13
CA LEU A 170 -29.85 -31.99 13.00
C LEU A 170 -31.16 -32.12 12.23
N ASP A 171 -32.02 -33.11 12.57
CA ASP A 171 -33.19 -33.50 11.78
C ASP A 171 -32.85 -33.67 10.28
N ALA A 172 -31.66 -34.22 10.04
CA ALA A 172 -31.08 -34.42 8.73
C ALA A 172 -30.93 -35.92 8.43
N ASN A 173 -30.84 -36.26 7.16
CA ASN A 173 -30.95 -37.65 6.71
C ASN A 173 -29.67 -38.45 6.89
N GLY A 174 -28.53 -37.77 7.09
CA GLY A 174 -27.22 -38.41 7.19
C GLY A 174 -26.78 -39.12 5.90
N PHE A 175 -27.19 -38.62 4.72
CA PHE A 175 -26.88 -39.24 3.43
C PHE A 175 -25.40 -39.54 3.25
N ASP A 176 -24.53 -38.55 3.50
CA ASP A 176 -23.09 -38.72 3.33
C ASP A 176 -22.55 -39.77 4.30
N ALA A 177 -23.09 -39.85 5.52
CA ALA A 177 -22.70 -40.85 6.51
C ALA A 177 -23.14 -42.26 6.07
N MET A 178 -24.33 -42.41 5.49
CA MET A 178 -24.79 -43.70 4.96
C MET A 178 -23.97 -44.14 3.74
N LEU A 179 -23.67 -43.21 2.82
CA LEU A 179 -22.81 -43.48 1.67
C LEU A 179 -21.41 -43.93 2.10
N GLU A 180 -20.79 -43.21 3.05
CA GLU A 180 -19.49 -43.57 3.60
C GLU A 180 -19.52 -44.90 4.35
N LEU A 181 -20.57 -45.18 5.13
CA LEU A 181 -20.74 -46.50 5.76
C LEU A 181 -20.76 -47.62 4.72
N GLY A 182 -21.42 -47.43 3.58
CA GLY A 182 -21.39 -48.39 2.50
C GLY A 182 -19.97 -48.63 1.96
N HIS A 183 -19.19 -47.56 1.70
CA HIS A 183 -17.80 -47.68 1.28
C HIS A 183 -16.91 -48.38 2.33
N ILE A 184 -17.13 -48.09 3.61
CA ILE A 184 -16.40 -48.71 4.72
C ILE A 184 -16.72 -50.20 4.83
N GLU A 185 -17.97 -50.61 4.61
CA GLU A 185 -18.35 -52.03 4.66
C GLU A 185 -17.79 -52.82 3.47
N VAL A 186 -17.67 -52.21 2.28
CA VAL A 186 -16.93 -52.84 1.16
C VAL A 186 -15.47 -53.06 1.56
N LEU A 187 -14.81 -52.05 2.11
CA LEU A 187 -13.43 -52.15 2.60
C LEU A 187 -13.28 -53.23 3.69
N ALA A 188 -14.27 -53.37 4.56
CA ALA A 188 -14.30 -54.39 5.62
C ALA A 188 -14.62 -55.81 5.12
N GLY A 189 -14.90 -56.00 3.82
CA GLY A 189 -15.26 -57.31 3.26
C GLY A 189 -16.71 -57.72 3.51
N ASN A 190 -17.61 -56.76 3.79
CA ASN A 190 -19.03 -56.98 4.08
C ASN A 190 -19.94 -56.40 2.97
N PRO A 191 -19.90 -56.95 1.74
CA PRO A 191 -20.64 -56.39 0.60
C PRO A 191 -22.15 -56.36 0.81
N SER A 192 -22.72 -57.33 1.54
CA SER A 192 -24.15 -57.33 1.86
C SER A 192 -24.56 -56.15 2.75
N GLN A 193 -23.71 -55.77 3.70
CA GLN A 193 -23.97 -54.63 4.57
C GLN A 193 -23.77 -53.31 3.80
N ALA A 194 -22.78 -53.25 2.91
CA ALA A 194 -22.59 -52.11 2.01
C ALA A 194 -23.83 -51.86 1.15
N LYS A 195 -24.35 -52.93 0.52
CA LYS A 195 -25.60 -52.89 -0.25
C LYS A 195 -26.76 -52.36 0.60
N SER A 196 -26.92 -52.85 1.83
CA SER A 196 -27.99 -52.39 2.72
C SER A 196 -27.89 -50.89 3.03
N TRP A 197 -26.69 -50.35 3.28
CA TRP A 197 -26.51 -48.92 3.55
C TRP A 197 -26.85 -48.05 2.35
N TRP A 198 -26.43 -48.47 1.17
CA TRP A 198 -26.78 -47.75 -0.06
C TRP A 198 -28.27 -47.89 -0.39
N GLU A 199 -28.89 -49.06 -0.27
CA GLU A 199 -30.34 -49.18 -0.47
C GLU A 199 -31.16 -48.29 0.48
N GLU A 200 -30.71 -48.12 1.73
CA GLU A 200 -31.32 -47.19 2.68
C GLU A 200 -31.13 -45.73 2.23
N ALA A 201 -29.90 -45.33 1.88
CA ALA A 201 -29.62 -43.99 1.38
C ALA A 201 -30.44 -43.65 0.12
N TYR A 202 -30.64 -44.62 -0.76
CA TYR A 202 -31.49 -44.46 -1.96
C TYR A 202 -32.94 -44.23 -1.57
N ARG A 203 -33.49 -45.04 -0.66
CA ARG A 203 -34.89 -44.91 -0.22
C ARG A 203 -35.16 -43.53 0.35
N GLU A 204 -34.27 -43.07 1.25
CA GLU A 204 -34.35 -41.74 1.84
C GLU A 204 -34.17 -40.63 0.78
N ALA A 205 -33.29 -40.83 -0.20
CA ALA A 205 -33.09 -39.88 -1.29
C ALA A 205 -34.36 -39.71 -2.15
N ILE A 206 -35.08 -40.80 -2.43
CA ILE A 206 -36.35 -40.74 -3.17
C ILE A 206 -37.43 -40.01 -2.37
N ILE A 207 -37.58 -40.32 -1.07
CA ILE A 207 -38.55 -39.64 -0.19
C ILE A 207 -38.30 -38.13 -0.18
N ARG A 208 -37.03 -37.72 -0.18
CA ARG A 208 -36.60 -36.32 -0.09
C ARG A 208 -36.39 -35.65 -1.45
N SER A 209 -36.69 -36.35 -2.56
CA SER A 209 -36.48 -35.87 -3.94
C SER A 209 -35.02 -35.43 -4.22
N SER A 210 -34.05 -36.10 -3.59
CA SER A 210 -32.62 -35.85 -3.79
C SER A 210 -32.07 -36.69 -4.94
N ASN A 211 -32.29 -36.21 -6.18
CA ASN A 211 -31.87 -36.91 -7.39
C ASN A 211 -30.35 -37.17 -7.45
N GLN A 212 -29.52 -36.29 -6.89
CA GLN A 212 -28.07 -36.48 -6.87
C GLN A 212 -27.66 -37.67 -6.00
N ILE A 213 -28.20 -37.74 -4.77
CA ILE A 213 -27.91 -38.85 -3.87
C ILE A 213 -28.49 -40.16 -4.43
N ALA A 214 -29.70 -40.11 -5.02
CA ALA A 214 -30.30 -41.27 -5.67
C ALA A 214 -29.41 -41.82 -6.81
N ALA A 215 -28.87 -40.94 -7.65
CA ALA A 215 -27.95 -41.32 -8.72
C ALA A 215 -26.64 -41.93 -8.17
N GLN A 216 -26.00 -41.26 -7.22
CA GLN A 216 -24.73 -41.73 -6.63
C GLN A 216 -24.89 -43.11 -5.98
N THR A 217 -25.99 -43.30 -5.26
CA THR A 217 -26.26 -44.54 -4.56
C THR A 217 -26.51 -45.70 -5.52
N MET A 218 -27.27 -45.46 -6.59
CA MET A 218 -27.49 -46.44 -7.65
C MET A 218 -26.20 -46.79 -8.38
N TYR A 219 -25.33 -45.80 -8.62
CA TYR A 219 -24.02 -46.06 -9.20
C TYR A 219 -23.13 -46.91 -8.27
N ASN A 220 -23.10 -46.61 -6.97
CA ASN A 220 -22.36 -47.42 -6.01
C ASN A 220 -22.86 -48.89 -5.97
N LEU A 221 -24.17 -49.09 -6.03
CA LEU A 221 -24.77 -50.43 -6.14
C LEU A 221 -24.37 -51.12 -7.45
N ALA A 222 -24.30 -50.40 -8.57
CA ALA A 222 -23.85 -50.93 -9.85
C ALA A 222 -22.41 -51.45 -9.77
N VAL A 223 -21.49 -50.62 -9.24
CA VAL A 223 -20.08 -50.97 -9.06
C VAL A 223 -19.92 -52.20 -8.15
N LEU A 224 -20.66 -52.25 -7.04
CA LEU A 224 -20.64 -53.40 -6.15
C LEU A 224 -21.15 -54.66 -6.83
N SER A 225 -22.29 -54.59 -7.51
CA SER A 225 -22.82 -55.74 -8.26
C SER A 225 -21.84 -56.24 -9.32
N GLN A 226 -21.15 -55.35 -10.03
CA GLN A 226 -20.10 -55.72 -10.98
C GLN A 226 -18.97 -56.46 -10.28
N SER A 227 -18.48 -55.93 -9.15
CA SER A 227 -17.39 -56.55 -8.37
C SER A 227 -17.73 -57.95 -7.82
N LEU A 228 -19.02 -58.21 -7.60
CA LEU A 228 -19.55 -59.51 -7.15
C LEU A 228 -19.87 -60.46 -8.31
N GLY A 229 -19.73 -60.02 -9.57
CA GLY A 229 -20.05 -60.80 -10.76
C GLY A 229 -21.53 -60.79 -11.16
N TYR A 230 -22.38 -60.01 -10.50
CA TYR A 230 -23.80 -59.85 -10.83
C TYR A 230 -24.01 -58.84 -11.95
N ARG A 231 -23.54 -59.19 -13.16
CA ARG A 231 -23.49 -58.27 -14.31
C ARG A 231 -24.83 -57.65 -14.71
N ASN A 232 -25.92 -58.41 -14.67
CA ASN A 232 -27.24 -57.90 -15.04
C ASN A 232 -27.76 -56.88 -14.04
N ASP A 233 -27.61 -57.15 -12.74
CA ASP A 233 -27.96 -56.22 -11.67
C ASP A 233 -27.11 -54.95 -11.76
N ALA A 234 -25.82 -55.11 -12.05
CA ALA A 234 -24.89 -54.02 -12.21
C ALA A 234 -25.33 -53.06 -13.33
N TYR A 235 -25.71 -53.61 -14.47
CA TYR A 235 -26.28 -52.86 -15.59
C TYR A 235 -27.59 -52.15 -15.21
N GLU A 236 -28.53 -52.86 -14.57
CA GLU A 236 -29.81 -52.28 -14.16
C GLU A 236 -29.63 -51.10 -13.20
N TYR A 237 -28.75 -51.23 -12.21
CA TYR A 237 -28.43 -50.16 -11.28
C TYR A 237 -27.77 -48.96 -11.99
N ALA A 238 -26.85 -49.18 -12.93
CA ALA A 238 -26.23 -48.11 -13.70
C ALA A 238 -27.25 -47.35 -14.57
N GLN A 239 -28.19 -48.06 -15.20
CA GLN A 239 -29.28 -47.42 -15.93
C GLN A 239 -30.19 -46.59 -15.02
N ARG A 240 -30.52 -47.11 -13.83
CA ARG A 240 -31.29 -46.36 -12.82
C ARG A 240 -30.55 -45.13 -12.34
N ALA A 241 -29.23 -45.19 -12.20
CA ALA A 241 -28.41 -44.03 -11.87
C ALA A 241 -28.56 -42.92 -12.92
N LEU A 242 -28.55 -43.27 -14.22
CA LEU A 242 -28.77 -42.30 -15.31
C LEU A 242 -30.14 -41.62 -15.25
N LEU A 243 -31.21 -42.35 -14.90
CA LEU A 243 -32.55 -41.77 -14.78
C LEU A 243 -32.62 -40.65 -13.74
N HIS A 244 -31.76 -40.71 -12.73
CA HIS A 244 -31.68 -39.70 -11.67
C HIS A 244 -30.73 -38.55 -12.01
N ILE A 245 -29.91 -38.66 -13.06
CA ILE A 245 -29.01 -37.59 -13.47
C ILE A 245 -29.75 -36.59 -14.36
N ALA A 246 -29.92 -35.38 -13.83
CA ALA A 246 -30.40 -34.22 -14.56
C ALA A 246 -29.58 -32.98 -14.17
N GLY A 247 -29.34 -32.09 -15.14
CA GLY A 247 -28.64 -30.81 -14.96
C GLY A 247 -27.13 -30.86 -15.22
N GLU A 248 -26.53 -29.67 -15.35
CA GLU A 248 -25.12 -29.48 -15.76
C GLU A 248 -24.10 -29.78 -14.65
N GLN A 249 -24.50 -29.77 -13.38
CA GLN A 249 -23.57 -29.92 -12.23
C GLN A 249 -23.14 -31.37 -11.93
N ARG A 250 -23.34 -32.31 -12.85
CA ARG A 250 -23.17 -33.77 -12.60
C ARG A 250 -22.25 -34.45 -13.59
N ASP A 251 -21.40 -33.68 -14.27
CA ASP A 251 -20.60 -34.19 -15.38
C ASP A 251 -19.63 -35.31 -14.98
N SER A 252 -19.07 -35.30 -13.77
CA SER A 252 -18.19 -36.40 -13.31
C SER A 252 -18.96 -37.71 -13.16
N LEU A 253 -20.00 -37.74 -12.31
CA LEU A 253 -20.81 -38.95 -12.09
C LEU A 253 -21.48 -39.42 -13.39
N PHE A 254 -21.92 -38.48 -14.24
CA PHE A 254 -22.44 -38.79 -15.57
C PHE A 254 -21.38 -39.50 -16.41
N SER A 255 -20.15 -38.98 -16.45
CA SER A 255 -19.04 -39.62 -17.15
C SER A 255 -18.76 -41.03 -16.61
N ASP A 256 -18.71 -41.18 -15.29
CA ASP A 256 -18.39 -42.45 -14.62
C ASP A 256 -19.43 -43.54 -14.93
N ILE A 257 -20.72 -43.20 -14.93
CA ILE A 257 -21.79 -44.13 -15.29
C ILE A 257 -21.74 -44.49 -16.78
N HIS A 258 -21.46 -43.52 -17.66
CA HIS A 258 -21.35 -43.81 -19.09
C HIS A 258 -20.11 -44.69 -19.39
N PHE A 259 -19.00 -44.45 -18.71
CA PHE A 259 -17.82 -45.32 -18.82
C PHE A 259 -18.12 -46.74 -18.33
N PHE A 260 -18.82 -46.86 -17.20
CA PHE A 260 -19.26 -48.15 -16.67
C PHE A 260 -20.16 -48.91 -17.66
N LEU A 261 -21.15 -48.23 -18.26
CA LEU A 261 -22.03 -48.84 -19.25
C LEU A 261 -21.29 -49.20 -20.53
N ALA A 262 -20.32 -48.38 -20.96
CA ALA A 262 -19.47 -48.72 -22.10
C ALA A 262 -18.67 -50.01 -21.86
N ASP A 263 -18.06 -50.15 -20.69
CA ASP A 263 -17.34 -51.36 -20.29
C ASP A 263 -18.24 -52.60 -20.34
N TYR A 264 -19.46 -52.49 -19.78
CA TYR A 264 -20.47 -53.55 -19.89
C TYR A 264 -20.75 -53.96 -21.35
N TYR A 265 -20.97 -53.00 -22.26
CA TYR A 265 -21.24 -53.31 -23.67
C TYR A 265 -20.01 -53.86 -24.42
N LEU A 266 -18.81 -53.42 -24.07
CA LEU A 266 -17.57 -53.98 -24.61
C LEU A 266 -17.42 -55.46 -24.24
N GLU A 267 -17.70 -55.81 -22.98
CA GLU A 267 -17.66 -57.21 -22.53
C GLU A 267 -18.68 -58.10 -23.28
N GLN A 268 -19.80 -57.54 -23.71
CA GLN A 268 -20.81 -58.27 -24.51
C GLN A 268 -20.48 -58.32 -26.02
N GLY A 269 -19.41 -57.64 -26.48
CA GLY A 269 -19.08 -57.52 -27.90
C GLY A 269 -20.00 -56.58 -28.69
N ILE A 270 -20.74 -55.72 -27.99
CA ILE A 270 -21.71 -54.78 -28.55
C ILE A 270 -21.02 -53.41 -28.73
N TYR A 271 -20.18 -53.33 -29.76
CA TYR A 271 -19.25 -52.20 -29.92
C TYR A 271 -19.92 -50.87 -30.26
N HIS A 272 -21.07 -50.87 -30.95
CA HIS A 272 -21.71 -49.62 -31.35
C HIS A 272 -22.25 -48.85 -30.13
N GLU A 273 -22.92 -49.55 -29.23
CA GLU A 273 -23.46 -49.04 -27.98
C GLU A 273 -22.33 -48.61 -27.06
N ALA A 274 -21.29 -49.44 -26.90
CA ALA A 274 -20.09 -49.08 -26.16
C ALA A 274 -19.47 -47.77 -26.64
N PHE A 275 -19.34 -47.58 -27.96
CA PHE A 275 -18.80 -46.35 -28.54
C PHE A 275 -19.69 -45.12 -28.26
N ALA A 276 -21.02 -45.28 -28.30
CA ALA A 276 -21.95 -44.21 -27.98
C ALA A 276 -21.79 -43.74 -26.51
N PHE A 277 -21.67 -44.70 -25.58
CA PHE A 277 -21.44 -44.41 -24.17
C PHE A 277 -20.06 -43.76 -23.92
N LEU A 278 -18.99 -44.26 -24.54
CA LEU A 278 -17.65 -43.64 -24.45
C LEU A 278 -17.64 -42.20 -24.96
N LYS A 279 -18.37 -41.91 -26.04
CA LYS A 279 -18.48 -40.55 -26.58
C LYS A 279 -19.15 -39.60 -25.58
N LEU A 280 -20.21 -40.05 -24.92
CA LEU A 280 -20.92 -39.26 -23.91
C LEU A 280 -20.05 -39.04 -22.67
N ALA A 281 -19.32 -40.07 -22.21
CA ALA A 281 -18.35 -39.95 -21.13
C ALA A 281 -17.25 -38.94 -21.48
N GLN A 282 -16.68 -39.03 -22.69
CA GLN A 282 -15.67 -38.10 -23.19
C GLN A 282 -16.17 -36.66 -23.21
N GLN A 283 -17.40 -36.42 -23.68
CA GLN A 283 -17.99 -35.08 -23.71
C GLN A 283 -18.17 -34.49 -22.30
N ALA A 284 -18.61 -35.29 -21.34
CA ALA A 284 -18.72 -34.86 -19.96
C ALA A 284 -17.34 -34.58 -19.34
N GLN A 285 -16.35 -35.44 -19.59
CA GLN A 285 -14.98 -35.22 -19.15
C GLN A 285 -14.36 -33.96 -19.79
N GLN A 286 -14.67 -33.65 -21.05
CA GLN A 286 -14.24 -32.41 -21.70
C GLN A 286 -14.81 -31.18 -21.00
N ARG A 287 -16.10 -31.18 -20.63
CA ARG A 287 -16.69 -30.07 -19.85
C ARG A 287 -16.02 -29.90 -18.48
N VAL A 288 -15.71 -31.01 -17.79
CA VAL A 288 -14.94 -30.96 -16.53
C VAL A 288 -13.54 -30.37 -16.75
N LEU A 289 -12.83 -30.79 -17.81
CA LEU A 289 -11.50 -30.26 -18.16
C LEU A 289 -11.55 -28.78 -18.57
N GLU A 290 -12.57 -28.34 -19.28
CA GLU A 290 -12.78 -26.93 -19.64
C GLU A 290 -12.99 -26.08 -18.39
N SER A 291 -13.82 -26.53 -17.46
CA SER A 291 -13.98 -25.89 -16.15
C SER A 291 -12.66 -25.84 -15.39
N ARG A 292 -11.86 -26.92 -15.40
CA ARG A 292 -10.53 -26.92 -14.76
C ARG A 292 -9.55 -25.95 -15.41
N ARG A 293 -9.52 -25.86 -16.75
CA ARG A 293 -8.71 -24.87 -17.46
C ARG A 293 -9.08 -23.43 -17.11
N GLN A 294 -10.37 -23.15 -16.87
CA GLN A 294 -10.80 -21.83 -16.40
C GLN A 294 -10.23 -21.55 -15.00
N ILE A 295 -10.25 -22.53 -14.10
CA ILE A 295 -9.63 -22.43 -12.76
C ILE A 295 -8.12 -22.20 -12.88
N ASP A 296 -7.42 -22.93 -13.75
CA ASP A 296 -5.98 -22.75 -13.99
C ASP A 296 -5.68 -21.33 -14.51
N GLN A 297 -6.48 -20.83 -15.45
CA GLN A 297 -6.36 -19.46 -15.96
C GLN A 297 -6.61 -18.42 -14.87
N TRP A 298 -7.61 -18.63 -14.01
CA TRP A 298 -7.85 -17.74 -12.87
C TRP A 298 -6.69 -17.77 -11.89
N THR A 299 -6.12 -18.94 -11.62
CA THR A 299 -4.95 -19.10 -10.76
C THR A 299 -3.75 -18.34 -11.31
N MET A 300 -3.46 -18.48 -12.62
CA MET A 300 -2.40 -17.71 -13.27
C MET A 300 -2.64 -16.20 -13.19
N ASN A 301 -3.88 -15.75 -13.42
CA ASN A 301 -4.24 -14.34 -13.32
C ASN A 301 -4.08 -13.82 -11.90
N ILE A 302 -4.50 -14.58 -10.88
CA ILE A 302 -4.36 -14.24 -9.45
C ILE A 302 -2.87 -14.09 -9.11
N ASN A 303 -2.04 -15.06 -9.48
CA ASN A 303 -0.59 -14.99 -9.26
C ASN A 303 0.03 -13.77 -9.97
N SER A 304 -0.39 -13.48 -11.21
CA SER A 304 0.10 -12.31 -11.94
C SER A 304 -0.32 -10.98 -11.28
N LEU A 305 -1.52 -10.92 -10.70
CA LEU A 305 -1.98 -9.76 -9.94
C LEU A 305 -1.13 -9.58 -8.69
N GLN A 306 -0.85 -10.66 -7.97
CA GLN A 306 0.04 -10.63 -6.81
C GLN A 306 1.45 -10.18 -7.18
N ASP A 307 2.08 -10.77 -8.20
CA ASP A 307 3.42 -10.38 -8.66
C ASP A 307 3.45 -8.89 -9.06
N SER A 308 2.42 -8.43 -9.76
CA SER A 308 2.32 -7.02 -10.15
C SER A 308 2.19 -6.09 -8.94
N ASN A 309 1.49 -6.54 -7.91
CA ASN A 309 1.29 -5.79 -6.67
C ASN A 309 2.50 -5.86 -5.76
N GLU A 310 3.25 -6.97 -5.70
CA GLU A 310 4.54 -7.03 -5.03
C GLU A 310 5.54 -6.08 -5.69
N VAL A 311 5.56 -6.03 -7.02
CA VAL A 311 6.37 -5.06 -7.77
C VAL A 311 5.90 -3.62 -7.51
N ALA A 312 4.59 -3.36 -7.45
CA ALA A 312 4.04 -2.04 -7.16
C ALA A 312 4.34 -1.60 -5.71
N LEU A 313 4.19 -2.50 -4.74
CA LEU A 313 4.52 -2.32 -3.34
C LEU A 313 6.02 -2.07 -3.19
N MET A 314 6.88 -2.86 -3.86
CA MET A 314 8.33 -2.65 -3.88
C MET A 314 8.70 -1.30 -4.49
N LYS A 315 8.01 -0.85 -5.54
CA LYS A 315 8.21 0.50 -6.11
C LYS A 315 7.76 1.59 -5.14
N ALA A 316 6.63 1.43 -4.46
CA ALA A 316 6.11 2.38 -3.49
C ALA A 316 7.02 2.47 -2.25
N VAL A 317 7.45 1.33 -1.71
CA VAL A 317 8.42 1.24 -0.61
C VAL A 317 9.74 1.87 -1.01
N ARG A 318 10.25 1.61 -2.22
CA ARG A 318 11.47 2.24 -2.73
C ARG A 318 11.32 3.76 -2.86
N LYS A 319 10.18 4.24 -3.35
CA LYS A 319 9.87 5.68 -3.43
C LYS A 319 9.81 6.31 -2.04
N TRP A 320 9.19 5.63 -1.08
CA TRP A 320 9.12 6.09 0.31
C TRP A 320 10.49 6.11 0.99
N GLN A 321 11.33 5.09 0.77
CA GLN A 321 12.72 5.06 1.25
C GLN A 321 13.55 6.20 0.65
N ILE A 322 13.42 6.46 -0.65
CA ILE A 322 14.10 7.60 -1.31
C ILE A 322 13.63 8.91 -0.69
N GLN A 323 12.32 9.09 -0.48
CA GLN A 323 11.78 10.29 0.16
C GLN A 323 12.32 10.47 1.59
N ARG A 324 12.42 9.38 2.36
CA ARG A 324 12.98 9.41 3.71
C ARG A 324 14.46 9.81 3.72
N ILE A 325 15.24 9.32 2.75
CA ILE A 325 16.64 9.72 2.57
C ILE A 325 16.73 11.22 2.26
N ILE A 326 15.90 11.73 1.35
CA ILE A 326 15.85 13.16 1.02
C ILE A 326 15.50 13.99 2.25
N SER A 327 14.49 13.60 3.03
CA SER A 327 14.11 14.30 4.26
C SER A 327 15.22 14.26 5.32
N MET A 328 15.95 13.15 5.46
CA MET A 328 17.13 13.10 6.35
C MET A 328 18.23 14.04 5.89
N ILE A 329 18.51 14.11 4.58
CA ILE A 329 19.50 15.04 4.02
C ILE A 329 19.08 16.49 4.29
N GLN A 330 17.80 16.82 4.08
CA GLN A 330 17.26 18.15 4.39
C GLN A 330 17.40 18.48 5.88
N LEU A 331 17.13 17.53 6.77
CA LEU A 331 17.25 17.73 8.21
C LEU A 331 18.71 17.92 8.63
N VAL A 332 19.65 17.18 8.04
CA VAL A 332 21.10 17.40 8.24
C VAL A 332 21.49 18.79 7.74
N PHE A 333 20.98 19.22 6.59
CA PHE A 333 21.27 20.56 6.06
C PHE A 333 20.71 21.68 6.96
N ILE A 334 19.48 21.52 7.45
CA ILE A 334 18.88 22.42 8.44
C ILE A 334 19.71 22.42 9.72
N PHE A 335 20.16 21.26 10.20
CA PHE A 335 21.00 21.16 11.39
C PHE A 335 22.34 21.87 11.19
N ILE A 336 22.99 21.68 10.03
CA ILE A 336 24.22 22.41 9.67
C ILE A 336 23.95 23.91 9.63
N LEU A 337 22.84 24.35 9.05
CA LEU A 337 22.48 25.76 8.95
C LEU A 337 22.18 26.37 10.32
N VAL A 338 21.45 25.67 11.18
CA VAL A 338 21.22 26.04 12.58
C VAL A 338 22.53 26.04 13.36
N PHE A 339 23.43 25.09 13.11
CA PHE A 339 24.73 25.04 13.75
C PHE A 339 25.63 26.21 13.30
N LEU A 340 25.61 26.56 12.01
CA LEU A 340 26.31 27.72 11.47
C LEU A 340 25.73 29.02 12.02
N LEU A 341 24.40 29.14 12.08
CA LEU A 341 23.71 30.25 12.73
C LEU A 341 24.07 30.32 14.21
N PHE A 342 24.06 29.19 14.92
CA PHE A 342 24.48 29.12 16.31
C PHE A 342 25.95 29.52 16.46
N PHE A 343 26.83 29.14 15.55
CA PHE A 343 28.24 29.54 15.58
C PHE A 343 28.39 31.04 15.30
N PHE A 344 27.61 31.57 14.37
CA PHE A 344 27.56 33.00 14.06
C PHE A 344 27.01 33.79 15.26
N PHE A 345 25.89 33.37 15.83
CA PHE A 345 25.31 33.94 17.04
C PHE A 345 26.20 33.74 18.24
N ARG A 346 26.92 32.63 18.37
CA ARG A 346 27.89 32.39 19.44
C ARG A 346 29.07 33.32 19.27
N LYS A 347 29.59 33.53 18.07
CA LYS A 347 30.66 34.50 17.81
C LYS A 347 30.18 35.92 18.10
N ASN A 348 28.95 36.24 17.70
CA ASN A 348 28.33 37.54 17.96
C ASN A 348 27.95 37.72 19.45
N TRP A 349 27.60 36.64 20.13
CA TRP A 349 27.33 36.59 21.56
C TRP A 349 28.61 36.58 22.36
N GLU A 350 29.70 35.96 21.92
CA GLU A 350 31.02 36.09 22.52
C GLU A 350 31.50 37.53 22.35
N ALA A 351 31.25 38.17 21.21
CA ALA A 351 31.47 39.62 21.03
C ALA A 351 30.58 40.45 21.98
N GLN A 352 29.29 40.13 22.12
CA GLN A 352 28.36 40.83 23.02
C GLN A 352 28.53 40.48 24.51
N SER A 353 29.05 39.29 24.83
CA SER A 353 29.32 38.77 26.17
C SER A 353 30.66 39.30 26.65
N GLN A 354 31.65 39.40 25.76
CA GLN A 354 32.83 40.21 26.01
C GLN A 354 32.41 41.67 26.22
N GLN A 355 31.43 42.20 25.48
CA GLN A 355 30.85 43.50 25.78
C GLN A 355 30.11 43.53 27.13
N ARG A 356 29.35 42.51 27.56
CA ARG A 356 28.59 42.48 28.84
C ARG A 356 29.47 42.23 30.07
N ILE A 357 30.47 41.35 29.98
CA ILE A 357 31.53 41.19 30.98
C ILE A 357 32.37 42.47 31.03
N ALA A 358 32.65 43.08 29.88
CA ALA A 358 33.22 44.42 29.83
C ALA A 358 32.27 45.46 30.44
N THR A 359 30.93 45.36 30.32
CA THR A 359 29.97 46.33 30.88
C THR A 359 29.86 46.23 32.41
N LEU A 360 29.98 45.02 32.97
CA LEU A 360 30.06 44.81 34.43
C LEU A 360 31.43 45.22 34.99
N ALA A 361 32.51 45.03 34.24
CA ALA A 361 33.80 45.68 34.51
C ALA A 361 33.74 47.22 34.27
N TYR A 362 32.87 47.69 33.37
CA TYR A 362 32.70 49.10 33.00
C TYR A 362 32.01 49.89 34.09
N LYS A 363 31.16 49.26 34.90
CA LYS A 363 30.53 49.91 36.08
C LYS A 363 31.52 50.13 37.23
N SER A 364 32.63 49.38 37.29
CA SER A 364 33.74 49.65 38.21
C SER A 364 34.87 50.49 37.57
N LEU A 365 34.95 50.53 36.24
CA LEU A 365 35.91 51.35 35.47
C LEU A 365 35.41 52.77 35.12
N THR A 366 34.11 53.05 35.17
CA THR A 366 33.52 54.39 34.92
C THR A 366 33.82 55.42 36.02
N LYS A 367 34.52 55.01 37.10
CA LYS A 367 35.15 55.92 38.07
C LYS A 367 36.60 56.27 37.71
N ARG A 368 37.17 55.64 36.67
CA ARG A 368 38.38 56.08 35.94
C ARG A 368 37.97 56.55 34.55
N ILE A 369 37.16 57.60 34.57
CA ILE A 369 37.28 58.81 33.76
C ILE A 369 38.31 58.71 32.62
N SER A 370 37.88 59.17 31.44
CA SER A 370 38.76 59.79 30.43
C SER A 370 39.89 58.93 29.88
N GLN A 371 39.60 58.14 28.85
CA GLN A 371 40.51 57.99 27.70
C GLN A 371 39.88 57.09 26.61
N SER A 372 40.10 57.50 25.35
CA SER A 372 39.80 56.79 24.10
C SER A 372 38.41 56.98 23.45
N ARG A 373 38.23 58.19 22.91
CA ARG A 373 37.23 58.56 21.89
C ARG A 373 37.73 58.17 20.46
N GLY A 374 38.34 57.00 20.30
CA GLY A 374 39.34 56.76 19.23
C GLY A 374 39.30 55.42 18.49
N SER A 375 38.14 54.85 18.14
CA SER A 375 38.11 53.66 17.26
C SER A 375 37.38 53.81 15.93
N LEU A 376 36.58 54.85 15.72
CA LEU A 376 36.04 55.19 14.39
C LEU A 376 36.84 56.32 13.71
N GLN A 377 37.47 57.20 14.50
CA GLN A 377 38.37 58.24 13.99
C GLN A 377 39.67 57.66 13.44
N THR A 378 40.12 56.51 13.93
CA THR A 378 41.40 55.90 13.56
C THR A 378 41.30 55.12 12.26
N GLN A 379 40.17 54.44 12.00
CA GLN A 379 39.90 53.79 10.71
C GLN A 379 39.64 54.82 9.60
N ILE A 380 39.00 55.95 9.93
CA ILE A 380 38.86 57.09 9.02
C ILE A 380 40.21 57.80 8.83
N ALA A 381 41.02 58.01 9.87
CA ALA A 381 42.34 58.64 9.73
C ALA A 381 43.37 57.79 8.96
N GLU A 382 43.30 56.45 9.04
CA GLU A 382 44.11 55.55 8.20
C GLU A 382 43.67 55.63 6.72
N MET A 383 42.37 55.67 6.43
CA MET A 383 41.84 55.89 5.07
C MET A 383 42.13 57.30 4.51
N LEU A 384 42.14 58.33 5.37
CA LEU A 384 42.33 59.73 5.00
C LEU A 384 43.81 60.16 4.91
N SER A 385 44.76 59.25 5.14
CA SER A 385 46.21 59.55 5.14
C SER A 385 46.88 59.35 3.77
N GLY A 386 46.19 58.73 2.80
CA GLY A 386 46.63 58.59 1.41
C GLY A 386 45.87 59.52 0.45
N ASN A 387 46.33 59.62 -0.78
CA ASN A 387 45.52 60.21 -1.85
C ASN A 387 44.43 59.21 -2.24
N TYR A 388 43.17 59.62 -2.15
CA TYR A 388 42.06 58.78 -2.56
C TYR A 388 41.01 59.63 -3.26
N SER A 389 40.39 59.04 -4.28
CA SER A 389 39.23 59.60 -4.96
C SER A 389 38.10 58.59 -4.82
N PHE A 390 36.89 59.07 -4.56
CA PHE A 390 35.71 58.22 -4.62
C PHE A 390 34.57 58.94 -5.33
N GLY A 391 33.78 58.17 -6.06
CA GLY A 391 32.64 58.65 -6.81
C GLY A 391 31.34 58.19 -6.14
N ILE A 392 30.38 59.11 -6.05
CA ILE A 392 29.01 58.82 -5.63
C ILE A 392 28.10 59.00 -6.84
N ILE A 393 27.31 57.98 -7.19
CA ILE A 393 26.22 58.15 -8.15
C ILE A 393 24.90 58.15 -7.39
N VAL A 394 24.17 59.26 -7.48
CA VAL A 394 22.82 59.41 -6.95
C VAL A 394 21.82 59.21 -8.08
N LEU A 395 20.90 58.27 -7.86
CA LEU A 395 19.81 57.98 -8.79
C LEU A 395 18.57 58.80 -8.48
N SER A 396 17.96 59.40 -9.51
CA SER A 396 16.66 60.07 -9.43
C SER A 396 15.63 59.41 -10.36
N ILE A 397 14.43 59.12 -9.85
CA ILE A 397 13.33 58.57 -10.66
C ILE A 397 12.48 59.73 -11.18
N LYS A 398 12.62 60.07 -12.46
CA LYS A 398 11.99 61.25 -13.07
C LYS A 398 10.46 61.16 -13.10
N ASN A 399 9.93 59.95 -13.25
CA ASN A 399 8.49 59.71 -13.35
C ASN A 399 7.85 59.22 -12.03
N ILE A 400 8.49 59.48 -10.89
CA ILE A 400 8.03 59.02 -9.56
C ILE A 400 6.61 59.48 -9.22
N ALA A 401 6.22 60.69 -9.61
CA ALA A 401 4.88 61.23 -9.37
C ALA A 401 3.78 60.41 -10.07
N THR A 402 4.08 59.83 -11.24
CA THR A 402 3.16 58.97 -11.97
C THR A 402 3.02 57.61 -11.29
N ILE A 403 4.10 57.09 -10.71
CA ILE A 403 4.12 55.81 -10.01
C ILE A 403 3.40 55.91 -8.65
N LYS A 404 3.62 57.00 -7.92
CA LYS A 404 2.96 57.27 -6.62
C LYS A 404 1.43 57.33 -6.69
N LYS A 405 0.85 57.55 -7.87
CA LYS A 405 -0.62 57.54 -8.09
C LYS A 405 -1.23 56.13 -8.16
N LYS A 406 -0.42 55.07 -8.24
CA LYS A 406 -0.92 53.69 -8.27
C LYS A 406 -1.14 53.16 -6.86
N GLU A 407 -2.16 52.33 -6.68
CA GLU A 407 -2.26 51.47 -5.49
C GLU A 407 -0.99 50.60 -5.40
N ASP A 408 -0.47 50.42 -4.18
CA ASP A 408 0.79 49.71 -3.89
C ASP A 408 2.10 50.37 -4.37
N SER A 409 2.08 51.67 -4.68
CA SER A 409 3.25 52.38 -5.24
C SER A 409 4.55 52.24 -4.45
N ALA A 410 4.51 52.16 -3.11
CA ALA A 410 5.69 51.94 -2.28
C ALA A 410 6.35 50.58 -2.55
N PHE A 411 5.55 49.51 -2.61
CA PHE A 411 6.02 48.15 -2.88
C PHE A 411 6.49 47.98 -4.33
N ILE A 412 5.76 48.59 -5.28
CA ILE A 412 6.16 48.62 -6.69
C ILE A 412 7.53 49.28 -6.85
N LEU A 413 7.79 50.38 -6.14
CA LEU A 413 9.08 51.08 -6.19
C LEU A 413 10.20 50.26 -5.53
N GLU A 414 9.95 49.64 -4.38
CA GLU A 414 10.94 48.80 -3.69
C GLU A 414 11.41 47.64 -4.57
N LEU A 415 10.46 46.89 -5.16
CA LEU A 415 10.77 45.76 -6.03
C LEU A 415 11.52 46.20 -7.29
N ALA A 416 11.12 47.33 -7.88
CA ALA A 416 11.75 47.86 -9.08
C ALA A 416 13.19 48.33 -8.82
N LEU A 417 13.44 48.96 -7.67
CA LEU A 417 14.76 49.43 -7.29
C LEU A 417 15.70 48.27 -6.95
N GLU A 418 15.21 47.23 -6.30
CA GLU A 418 16.00 46.02 -6.04
C GLU A 418 16.33 45.28 -7.35
N GLY A 419 15.39 45.20 -8.28
CA GLY A 419 15.64 44.64 -9.62
C GLY A 419 16.69 45.43 -10.40
N LEU A 420 16.59 46.76 -10.38
CA LEU A 420 17.56 47.65 -11.03
C LEU A 420 18.95 47.53 -10.39
N LYS A 421 19.04 47.52 -9.06
CA LYS A 421 20.29 47.33 -8.31
C LYS A 421 20.99 46.05 -8.77
N ASN A 422 20.27 44.94 -8.80
CA ASN A 422 20.83 43.64 -9.19
C ASN A 422 21.29 43.63 -10.65
N SER A 423 20.54 44.28 -11.56
CA SER A 423 20.94 44.41 -12.97
C SER A 423 22.24 45.22 -13.13
N ILE A 424 22.40 46.32 -12.38
CA ILE A 424 23.61 47.15 -12.42
C ILE A 424 24.81 46.39 -11.84
N LEU A 425 24.64 45.73 -10.68
CA LEU A 425 25.72 44.97 -10.06
C LEU A 425 26.20 43.79 -10.92
N GLN A 426 25.29 43.09 -11.61
CA GLN A 426 25.66 42.03 -12.55
C GLN A 426 26.43 42.54 -13.77
N GLN A 427 26.07 43.74 -14.25
CA GLN A 427 26.70 44.31 -15.45
C GLN A 427 28.07 44.94 -15.13
N TYR A 428 28.27 45.41 -13.90
CA TYR A 428 29.45 46.15 -13.48
C TYR A 428 30.07 45.54 -12.21
N ASN A 429 30.78 44.43 -12.38
CA ASN A 429 31.46 43.69 -11.30
C ASN A 429 32.49 44.51 -10.48
N GLN A 430 32.82 45.74 -10.92
CA GLN A 430 33.73 46.66 -10.23
C GLN A 430 33.02 47.52 -9.16
N LEU A 431 31.68 47.51 -9.09
CA LEU A 431 30.93 48.25 -8.07
C LEU A 431 30.80 47.39 -6.81
N SER A 432 31.31 47.86 -5.67
CA SER A 432 31.13 47.24 -4.36
C SER A 432 29.89 47.79 -3.64
N GLU A 433 29.13 46.95 -2.94
CA GLU A 433 27.84 47.31 -2.31
C GLU A 433 27.95 48.43 -1.25
N THR A 434 26.92 49.29 -1.21
CA THR A 434 26.57 50.08 -0.01
C THR A 434 25.07 50.28 0.19
N HIS A 435 24.71 50.55 1.44
CA HIS A 435 23.38 50.53 2.02
C HIS A 435 22.37 51.52 1.41
N LEU A 436 21.16 51.02 1.18
CA LEU A 436 19.93 51.77 0.87
C LEU A 436 19.29 52.34 2.14
N SER A 437 18.88 53.62 2.09
CA SER A 437 17.73 54.27 2.78
C SER A 437 18.03 55.78 2.92
N LEU A 438 17.13 56.76 2.74
CA LEU A 438 15.69 56.84 3.00
C LEU A 438 14.98 57.62 1.86
N GLU A 439 13.82 57.13 1.39
CA GLU A 439 12.90 57.77 0.42
C GLU A 439 13.33 57.89 -1.08
N TYR A 440 13.75 56.77 -1.69
CA TYR A 440 13.80 56.52 -3.15
C TYR A 440 14.97 57.13 -3.95
N GLN A 441 16.13 57.28 -3.30
CA GLN A 441 17.41 57.50 -4.00
C GLN A 441 18.32 56.29 -3.79
N LEU A 442 18.91 55.77 -4.88
CA LEU A 442 19.95 54.74 -4.83
C LEU A 442 21.32 55.43 -4.89
N VAL A 443 22.21 55.06 -3.99
CA VAL A 443 23.58 55.59 -3.91
C VAL A 443 24.58 54.47 -4.19
N PHE A 444 25.33 54.58 -5.29
CA PHE A 444 26.43 53.67 -5.60
C PHE A 444 27.76 54.33 -5.22
N LEU A 445 28.65 53.57 -4.57
CA LEU A 445 30.00 54.00 -4.24
C LEU A 445 31.00 53.29 -5.15
N TYR A 446 31.83 54.08 -5.83
CA TYR A 446 32.97 53.59 -6.61
C TYR A 446 34.27 53.94 -5.90
N PHE A 447 35.07 52.93 -5.59
CA PHE A 447 36.39 53.07 -5.00
C PHE A 447 37.43 52.51 -5.98
N ASN A 448 38.22 53.39 -6.59
CA ASN A 448 39.40 52.98 -7.33
C ASN A 448 40.47 54.07 -7.20
N GLU A 449 41.63 53.72 -6.65
CA GLU A 449 42.65 54.70 -6.28
C GLU A 449 43.29 55.40 -7.49
N HIS A 450 43.21 54.87 -8.74
CA HIS A 450 44.09 55.34 -9.83
C HIS A 450 43.47 55.68 -11.20
N ASN A 451 42.14 55.67 -11.42
CA ASN A 451 41.63 56.18 -12.72
C ASN A 451 40.16 56.65 -12.73
N MET A 452 39.91 57.95 -12.47
CA MET A 452 38.56 58.54 -12.46
C MET A 452 37.93 58.77 -13.84
N LYS A 453 38.69 58.65 -14.94
CA LYS A 453 38.12 58.75 -16.31
C LYS A 453 37.14 57.61 -16.62
N GLU A 454 37.31 56.46 -15.98
CA GLU A 454 36.39 55.32 -16.14
C GLU A 454 35.05 55.58 -15.43
N PHE A 455 35.04 56.37 -14.35
CA PHE A 455 33.82 56.65 -13.58
C PHE A 455 32.80 57.50 -14.35
N GLU A 456 33.25 58.54 -15.06
CA GLU A 456 32.37 59.36 -15.92
C GLU A 456 31.81 58.53 -17.10
N THR A 457 32.62 57.61 -17.63
CA THR A 457 32.19 56.70 -18.71
C THR A 457 31.12 55.72 -18.22
N ILE A 458 31.20 55.26 -16.96
CA ILE A 458 30.21 54.36 -16.36
C ILE A 458 28.84 55.06 -16.29
N GLN A 459 28.76 56.35 -15.94
CA GLN A 459 27.50 57.08 -15.88
C GLN A 459 26.76 57.10 -17.23
N GLU A 460 27.49 57.23 -18.34
CA GLU A 460 26.92 57.21 -19.69
C GLU A 460 26.36 55.83 -20.08
N LEU A 461 26.90 54.76 -19.50
CA LEU A 461 26.50 53.38 -19.77
C LEU A 461 25.36 52.88 -18.85
N LEU A 462 24.96 53.67 -17.85
CA LEU A 462 23.85 53.31 -16.97
C LEU A 462 22.50 53.39 -17.71
N PRO A 463 21.57 52.46 -17.43
CA PRO A 463 20.30 52.39 -18.14
C PRO A 463 19.44 53.62 -17.81
N LYS A 464 19.06 54.39 -18.83
CA LYS A 464 18.14 55.54 -18.70
C LYS A 464 16.69 55.12 -18.48
N HIS A 465 16.35 53.89 -18.84
CA HIS A 465 15.03 53.29 -18.63
C HIS A 465 15.18 51.88 -18.06
N PHE A 466 14.35 51.53 -17.09
CA PHE A 466 14.29 50.17 -16.54
C PHE A 466 12.85 49.65 -16.59
N GLN A 467 12.66 48.49 -17.23
CA GLN A 467 11.35 47.88 -17.40
C GLN A 467 11.22 46.60 -16.58
N PHE A 468 10.11 46.47 -15.88
CA PHE A 468 9.75 45.25 -15.17
C PHE A 468 8.23 45.01 -15.26
N LEU A 469 7.80 43.78 -14.98
CA LEU A 469 6.39 43.40 -15.01
C LEU A 469 5.80 43.48 -13.60
N TRP A 470 4.69 44.20 -13.45
CA TRP A 470 3.86 44.18 -12.24
C TRP A 470 2.44 43.80 -12.63
N GLN A 471 1.91 42.71 -12.04
CA GLN A 471 0.59 42.15 -12.39
C GLN A 471 0.41 41.98 -13.92
N ASN A 472 1.44 41.45 -14.59
CA ASN A 472 1.50 41.25 -16.05
C ASN A 472 1.39 42.54 -16.90
N LYS A 473 1.55 43.72 -16.30
CA LYS A 473 1.64 45.00 -17.01
C LYS A 473 3.06 45.55 -16.92
N PRO A 474 3.67 45.98 -18.03
CA PRO A 474 5.00 46.58 -17.99
C PRO A 474 4.95 47.94 -17.30
N ILE A 475 5.86 48.16 -16.36
CA ILE A 475 6.13 49.44 -15.73
C ILE A 475 7.55 49.87 -16.15
N THR A 476 7.68 51.12 -16.61
CA THR A 476 8.97 51.71 -16.99
C THR A 476 9.35 52.78 -15.98
N LEU A 477 10.53 52.66 -15.37
CA LEU A 477 11.16 53.72 -14.59
C LEU A 477 12.01 54.58 -15.52
N ASP A 478 11.82 55.91 -15.47
CA ASP A 478 12.68 56.87 -16.15
C ASP A 478 13.73 57.36 -15.17
N ILE A 479 15.00 57.07 -15.46
CA ILE A 479 16.08 57.20 -14.48
C ILE A 479 17.01 58.35 -14.88
N GLY A 480 17.28 59.24 -13.94
CA GLY A 480 18.37 60.21 -13.97
C GLY A 480 19.50 59.77 -13.05
N TYR A 481 20.73 60.12 -13.41
CA TYR A 481 21.91 59.87 -12.61
C TYR A 481 22.67 61.17 -12.43
N HIS A 482 23.02 61.47 -11.19
CA HIS A 482 23.88 62.59 -10.82
C HIS A 482 25.15 62.01 -10.20
N ALA A 483 26.29 62.26 -10.85
CA ALA A 483 27.58 61.83 -10.35
C ALA A 483 28.22 62.97 -9.56
N TYR A 484 28.59 62.69 -8.33
CA TYR A 484 29.37 63.58 -7.48
C TYR A 484 30.76 62.98 -7.30
N HIS A 485 31.76 63.81 -7.48
CA HIS A 485 33.16 63.42 -7.35
C HIS A 485 33.78 64.14 -6.16
N TYR A 486 34.42 63.37 -5.28
CA TYR A 486 35.32 63.91 -4.28
C TYR A 486 36.74 63.45 -4.57
N ASN A 487 37.63 64.42 -4.82
CA ASN A 487 39.06 64.16 -4.93
C ASN A 487 39.76 64.79 -3.73
N HIS A 488 40.52 63.98 -2.99
CA HIS A 488 41.29 64.48 -1.86
C HIS A 488 42.79 64.24 -2.06
N GLU A 489 43.53 65.34 -2.13
CA GLU A 489 44.98 65.35 -1.99
C GLU A 489 45.28 65.45 -0.50
N GLY A 490 45.79 64.36 0.08
CA GLY A 490 45.86 64.14 1.54
C GLY A 490 46.38 65.35 2.34
N GLY A 491 45.77 65.61 3.51
CA GLY A 491 46.19 66.70 4.39
C GLY A 491 45.39 66.81 5.68
N SER A 492 45.84 67.65 6.62
CA SER A 492 45.30 67.75 7.98
C SER A 492 43.88 68.36 8.08
N GLY A 493 43.19 68.60 6.96
CA GLY A 493 41.81 69.11 6.88
C GLY A 493 40.81 68.18 6.17
N ALA A 494 41.25 66.98 5.75
CA ALA A 494 40.47 66.01 4.96
C ALA A 494 39.06 65.76 5.49
N ARG A 495 38.95 65.66 6.82
CA ARG A 495 37.74 65.25 7.50
C ARG A 495 36.65 66.31 7.52
N GLU A 496 37.02 67.58 7.66
CA GLU A 496 36.07 68.70 7.66
C GLU A 496 35.58 68.97 6.23
N LEU A 497 36.48 68.89 5.24
CA LEU A 497 36.12 69.02 3.82
C LEU A 497 35.22 67.88 3.34
N LEU A 498 35.49 66.64 3.77
CA LEU A 498 34.62 65.50 3.46
C LEU A 498 33.25 65.65 4.11
N ALA A 499 33.18 66.08 5.38
CA ALA A 499 31.91 66.31 6.05
C ALA A 499 31.09 67.44 5.39
N GLN A 500 31.76 68.51 4.95
CA GLN A 500 31.12 69.59 4.20
C GLN A 500 30.60 69.11 2.84
N TRP A 501 31.42 68.38 2.07
CA TRP A 501 31.03 67.86 0.76
C TRP A 501 29.88 66.86 0.84
N ILE A 502 29.88 65.96 1.84
CA ILE A 502 28.72 65.08 2.10
C ILE A 502 27.49 65.93 2.38
N GLY A 503 27.62 67.01 3.17
CA GLY A 503 26.54 67.95 3.42
C GLY A 503 25.99 68.60 2.15
N GLU A 504 26.86 69.00 1.23
CA GLU A 504 26.48 69.56 -0.08
C GLU A 504 25.74 68.52 -0.94
N VAL A 505 26.26 67.29 -1.05
CA VAL A 505 25.63 66.19 -1.81
C VAL A 505 24.28 65.77 -1.24
N THR A 506 24.09 65.83 0.09
CA THR A 506 22.81 65.47 0.72
C THR A 506 21.73 66.55 0.63
N ASN A 507 22.10 67.78 0.27
CA ASN A 507 21.16 68.90 0.17
C ASN A 507 20.66 69.15 -1.27
N ASP A 508 21.33 68.59 -2.28
CA ASP A 508 20.90 68.54 -3.70
C ASP A 508 20.01 67.33 -3.99
#